data_AF-A0A7Y3ENF0-F1
#
_entry.id   AF-A0A7Y3ENF0-F1
#
_cell.length_a   1.000
_cell.length_b   1.000
_cell.length_c   1.000
_cell.angle_alpha   90.00
_cell.angle_beta   90.00
_cell.angle_gamma   90.00
#
_symmetry.space_group_name_H-M   'P 1'
#
loop_
_entity.id
_entity.type
_entity.pdbx_description
1 polymer ?
#
loop_
_entity_poly.entity_id
_entity_poly.type
_entity_poly.pdbx_seq_one_letter_code
_entity_poly.pdbx_strand_id
1 'polypeptide(L)'
;MSDTLIGVIIGGVIASITPLVMLILDHRRWQRESELEHLRSERKRLEKIFRENLKRFSKAIAENNYASDMIMDFLLTMPKEISIKFKEFLADPNKTDSKSKRAYMGIVLSMKKILSEIDGKIENLIFQNPKFKNPFHK
;
A
#
# COMPACT_ATOMS: atom_id res chain seq x y z
N MET A 1 3.49 16.30 -58.01
CA MET A 1 3.95 17.42 -57.15
C MET A 1 2.98 17.67 -55.98
N SER A 2 1.66 17.57 -56.16
CA SER A 2 0.66 17.62 -55.07
C SER A 2 0.89 16.57 -53.98
N ASP A 3 1.20 15.34 -54.37
CA ASP A 3 1.28 14.19 -53.46
C ASP A 3 2.46 14.32 -52.49
N THR A 4 3.55 14.94 -52.94
CA THR A 4 4.72 15.24 -52.12
C THR A 4 4.40 16.31 -51.07
N LEU A 5 3.62 17.34 -51.45
CA LEU A 5 3.19 18.42 -50.55
C LEU A 5 2.23 17.91 -49.46
N ILE A 6 1.30 17.02 -49.83
CA ILE A 6 0.37 16.36 -48.91
C ILE A 6 1.15 15.46 -47.94
N GLY A 7 2.15 14.72 -48.43
CA GLY A 7 3.02 13.89 -47.58
C GLY A 7 3.80 14.70 -46.54
N VAL A 8 4.30 15.88 -46.90
CA VAL A 8 5.01 16.78 -45.96
C VAL A 8 4.06 17.38 -44.91
N ILE A 9 2.85 17.77 -45.31
CA ILE A 9 1.84 18.32 -44.38
C ILE A 9 1.41 17.23 -43.38
N ILE A 10 1.11 16.02 -43.85
CA ILE A 10 0.75 14.89 -43.00
C ILE A 10 1.92 14.50 -42.09
N GLY A 11 3.14 14.46 -42.63
CA GLY A 11 4.36 14.17 -41.86
C GLY A 11 4.61 15.19 -40.74
N GLY A 12 4.44 16.49 -41.02
CA GLY A 12 4.58 17.56 -40.02
C GLY A 12 3.49 17.55 -38.94
N VAL A 13 2.26 17.21 -39.31
CA VAL A 13 1.14 17.07 -38.35
C VAL A 13 1.33 15.84 -37.45
N ILE A 14 1.75 14.70 -38.00
CA ILE A 14 2.03 13.50 -37.19
C ILE A 14 3.23 13.76 -36.27
N ALA A 15 4.32 14.33 -36.81
CA ALA A 15 5.53 14.60 -36.04
C ALA A 15 5.32 15.59 -34.88
N SER A 16 4.29 16.44 -34.94
CA SER A 16 3.95 17.36 -33.84
C SER A 16 3.00 16.73 -32.82
N ILE A 17 2.04 15.91 -33.24
CA ILE A 17 1.04 15.29 -32.34
C ILE A 17 1.61 14.07 -31.62
N THR A 18 2.43 13.25 -32.29
CA THR A 18 2.96 12.01 -31.71
C THR A 18 3.77 12.24 -30.43
N PRO A 19 4.71 13.21 -30.34
CA PRO A 19 5.46 13.46 -29.10
C PRO A 19 4.56 13.87 -27.93
N LEU A 20 3.52 14.68 -28.18
CA LEU A 20 2.55 15.10 -27.17
C LEU A 20 1.76 13.91 -26.61
N VAL A 21 1.24 13.04 -27.49
CA VAL A 21 0.52 11.84 -27.08
C VAL A 21 1.44 10.88 -26.32
N MET A 22 2.67 10.69 -26.79
CA MET A 22 3.65 9.82 -26.15
C MET A 22 4.01 10.30 -24.75
N LEU A 23 4.22 11.62 -24.57
CA LEU A 23 4.51 12.22 -23.26
C LEU A 23 3.36 12.01 -22.27
N ILE A 24 2.11 12.16 -22.72
CA ILE A 24 0.93 11.90 -21.87
C ILE A 24 0.86 10.44 -21.45
N LEU A 25 1.11 9.50 -22.36
CA LEU A 25 1.09 8.07 -22.06
C LEU A 25 2.20 7.68 -21.08
N ASP A 26 3.42 8.16 -21.31
CA ASP A 26 4.56 7.92 -20.44
C ASP A 26 4.33 8.47 -19.03
N HIS A 27 3.80 9.70 -18.92
CA HIS A 27 3.52 10.27 -17.60
C HIS A 27 2.48 9.45 -16.82
N ARG A 28 1.42 9.00 -17.49
CA ARG A 28 0.39 8.15 -16.84
C ARG A 28 0.93 6.79 -16.46
N ARG A 29 1.79 6.20 -17.28
CA ARG A 29 2.46 4.94 -16.99
C ARG A 29 3.38 5.09 -15.79
N TRP A 30 4.18 6.15 -15.76
CA TRP A 30 5.09 6.47 -14.67
C TRP A 30 4.33 6.68 -13.34
N GLN A 31 3.23 7.42 -13.34
CA GLN A 31 2.40 7.58 -12.14
C GLN A 31 1.92 6.24 -11.57
N ARG A 32 1.44 5.34 -12.45
CA ARG A 32 1.00 4.00 -12.03
C ARG A 32 2.14 3.15 -11.50
N GLU A 33 3.28 3.14 -12.18
CA GLU A 33 4.47 2.40 -11.76
C GLU A 33 4.98 2.91 -10.41
N SER A 34 5.02 4.23 -10.23
CA SER A 34 5.41 4.87 -8.95
C SER A 34 4.43 4.54 -7.83
N GLU A 35 3.12 4.56 -8.08
CA GLU A 35 2.10 4.22 -7.07
C GLU A 35 2.20 2.74 -6.67
N LEU A 36 2.40 1.86 -7.64
CA LEU A 36 2.56 0.42 -7.42
C LEU A 36 3.85 0.11 -6.65
N GLU A 37 4.95 0.78 -6.97
CA GLU A 37 6.21 0.67 -6.23
C GLU A 37 6.04 1.17 -4.78
N HIS A 38 5.36 2.30 -4.60
CA HIS A 38 5.05 2.83 -3.27
C HIS A 38 4.26 1.84 -2.43
N LEU A 39 3.16 1.29 -2.95
CA LEU A 39 2.32 0.31 -2.23
C LEU A 39 3.07 -0.98 -1.92
N ARG A 40 3.91 -1.48 -2.84
CA ARG A 40 4.75 -2.66 -2.58
C ARG A 40 5.77 -2.41 -1.48
N SER A 41 6.40 -1.24 -1.50
CA SER A 41 7.34 -0.81 -0.47
C SER A 41 6.66 -0.68 0.89
N GLU A 42 5.48 -0.05 0.93
CA GLU A 42 4.68 0.09 2.14
C GLU A 42 4.26 -1.26 2.71
N ARG A 43 3.73 -2.17 1.88
CA ARG A 43 3.37 -3.53 2.28
C ARG A 43 4.55 -4.25 2.91
N LYS A 44 5.72 -4.22 2.26
CA LYS A 44 6.95 -4.88 2.75
C LYS A 44 7.43 -4.27 4.07
N ARG A 45 7.37 -2.94 4.18
CA ARG A 45 7.71 -2.22 5.41
C ARG A 45 6.80 -2.62 6.57
N LEU A 46 5.48 -2.63 6.35
CA LEU A 46 4.51 -3.02 7.35
C LEU A 46 4.64 -4.48 7.74
N GLU A 47 4.82 -5.39 6.78
CA GLU A 47 5.02 -6.81 7.08
C GLU A 47 6.24 -7.02 7.99
N LYS A 48 7.36 -6.32 7.71
CA LYS A 48 8.55 -6.38 8.55
C LYS A 48 8.27 -5.91 9.97
N ILE A 49 7.69 -4.72 10.13
CA ILE A 49 7.34 -4.13 11.42
C ILE A 49 6.37 -5.04 12.20
N PHE A 50 5.36 -5.59 11.52
CA PHE A 50 4.38 -6.49 12.11
C PHE A 50 5.03 -7.77 12.63
N ARG A 51 5.88 -8.42 11.84
CA ARG A 51 6.57 -9.66 12.24
C ARG A 51 7.49 -9.43 13.44
N GLU A 52 8.29 -8.37 13.41
CA GLU A 52 9.23 -8.03 14.48
C GLU A 52 8.50 -7.77 15.81
N ASN A 53 7.45 -6.94 15.76
CA ASN A 53 6.67 -6.59 16.94
C ASN A 53 5.81 -7.75 17.44
N LEU A 54 5.26 -8.60 16.56
CA LEU A 54 4.52 -9.81 16.96
C LEU A 54 5.40 -10.78 17.74
N LYS A 55 6.64 -10.99 17.31
CA LYS A 55 7.59 -11.85 18.01
C LYS A 55 7.87 -11.32 19.42
N ARG A 56 8.11 -10.01 19.55
CA ARG A 56 8.32 -9.36 20.85
C ARG A 56 7.07 -9.43 21.72
N PHE A 57 5.89 -9.20 21.14
CA PHE A 57 4.63 -9.25 21.86
C PHE A 57 4.31 -10.65 22.38
N SER A 58 4.49 -11.68 21.56
CA SER A 58 4.28 -13.06 22.00
C SER A 58 5.20 -13.42 23.17
N LYS A 59 6.46 -12.97 23.14
CA LYS A 59 7.41 -13.16 24.23
C LYS A 59 6.96 -12.40 25.49
N ALA A 60 6.55 -11.13 25.33
CA ALA A 60 6.06 -10.29 26.42
C ALA A 60 4.81 -10.87 27.11
N ILE A 61 3.90 -11.50 26.35
CA ILE A 61 2.76 -12.22 26.92
C ILE A 61 3.22 -13.42 27.76
N ALA A 62 4.15 -14.23 27.25
CA ALA A 62 4.64 -15.42 27.94
C ALA A 62 5.39 -15.06 29.24
N GLU A 63 6.14 -13.97 29.23
CA GLU A 63 6.94 -13.48 30.37
C GLU A 63 6.17 -12.50 31.27
N ASN A 64 4.95 -12.13 30.87
CA ASN A 64 4.16 -11.04 31.46
C ASN A 64 4.95 -9.75 31.69
N ASN A 65 5.88 -9.45 30.78
CA ASN A 65 6.78 -8.30 30.86
C ASN A 65 6.75 -7.51 29.55
N TYR A 66 6.28 -6.27 29.63
CA TYR A 66 6.10 -5.38 28.48
C TYR A 66 7.12 -4.25 28.56
N ALA A 67 8.26 -4.44 27.88
CA ALA A 67 9.31 -3.44 27.85
C ALA A 67 8.81 -2.11 27.24
N SER A 68 9.24 -0.98 27.80
CA SER A 68 8.76 0.35 27.42
C SER A 68 9.00 0.69 25.94
N ASP A 69 10.12 0.21 25.38
CA ASP A 69 10.46 0.37 23.98
C ASP A 69 9.46 -0.38 23.07
N MET A 70 9.08 -1.61 23.42
CA MET A 70 8.04 -2.36 22.71
C MET A 70 6.70 -1.64 22.78
N ILE A 71 6.33 -1.13 23.95
CA ILE A 71 5.10 -0.35 24.10
C ILE A 71 5.14 0.85 23.15
N MET A 72 6.24 1.61 23.16
CA MET A 72 6.41 2.79 22.31
C MET A 72 6.33 2.44 20.82
N ASP A 73 6.92 1.33 20.38
CA ASP A 73 6.83 0.86 19.00
C ASP A 73 5.37 0.60 18.59
N PHE A 74 4.59 -0.07 19.44
CA PHE A 74 3.16 -0.28 19.20
C PHE A 74 2.35 1.02 19.20
N LEU A 75 2.74 2.01 19.99
CA LEU A 75 2.00 3.27 20.10
C LEU A 75 2.31 4.26 18.97
N LEU A 76 3.54 4.28 18.47
CA LEU A 76 4.02 5.30 17.54
C LEU A 76 4.19 4.79 16.11
N THR A 77 4.54 3.52 15.92
CA THR A 77 4.89 2.99 14.58
C THR A 77 3.78 2.17 13.95
N MET A 78 2.90 1.58 14.77
CA MET A 78 1.81 0.76 14.27
C MET A 78 0.65 1.59 13.72
N PRO A 79 -0.11 1.06 12.76
CA PRO A 79 -1.39 1.62 12.37
C PRO A 79 -2.32 1.79 13.57
N LYS A 80 -3.09 2.90 13.55
CA LYS A 80 -3.96 3.33 14.64
C LYS A 80 -4.88 2.23 15.18
N GLU A 81 -5.45 1.39 14.32
CA GLU A 81 -6.33 0.29 14.72
C GLU A 81 -5.61 -0.72 15.63
N ILE A 82 -4.35 -1.03 15.32
CA ILE A 82 -3.53 -1.95 16.12
C ILE A 82 -3.13 -1.29 17.44
N SER A 83 -2.71 -0.01 17.40
CA SER A 83 -2.32 0.74 18.60
C SER A 83 -3.46 0.85 19.61
N ILE A 84 -4.70 1.04 19.15
CA ILE A 84 -5.89 1.10 20.03
C ILE A 84 -6.09 -0.24 20.73
N LYS A 85 -6.13 -1.35 19.98
CA LYS A 85 -6.29 -2.70 20.54
C LYS A 85 -5.19 -3.04 21.54
N PHE A 86 -3.96 -2.63 21.26
CA PHE A 86 -2.83 -2.83 22.15
C PHE A 86 -2.94 -1.99 23.44
N LYS A 87 -3.37 -0.72 23.35
CA LYS A 87 -3.64 0.13 24.52
C LYS A 87 -4.73 -0.46 25.42
N GLU A 88 -5.83 -0.92 24.82
CA GLU A 88 -6.94 -1.56 25.55
C GLU A 88 -6.45 -2.81 26.29
N PHE A 89 -5.62 -3.63 25.64
CA PHE A 89 -5.00 -4.79 26.26
C PHE A 89 -4.09 -4.42 27.43
N LEU A 90 -3.24 -3.39 27.28
CA LEU A 90 -2.35 -2.94 28.35
C LEU A 90 -3.13 -2.36 29.54
N ALA A 91 -4.24 -1.68 29.28
CA ALA A 91 -5.09 -1.07 30.31
C ALA A 91 -5.89 -2.11 31.13
N ASP A 92 -6.10 -3.34 30.63
CA ASP A 92 -6.79 -4.40 31.38
C ASP A 92 -5.91 -4.84 32.58
N PRO A 93 -6.33 -4.61 33.84
CA PRO A 93 -5.56 -5.04 35.01
C PRO A 93 -5.52 -6.57 35.16
N ASN A 94 -6.49 -7.28 34.56
CA ASN A 94 -6.67 -8.73 34.71
C ASN A 94 -6.28 -9.47 33.43
N LYS A 95 -4.98 -9.52 33.15
CA LYS A 95 -4.39 -10.20 31.98
C LYS A 95 -4.27 -11.72 32.21
N THR A 96 -5.38 -12.44 32.07
CA THR A 96 -5.34 -13.92 32.03
C THR A 96 -4.68 -14.41 30.74
N ASP A 97 -4.18 -15.65 30.74
CA ASP A 97 -3.63 -16.28 29.52
C ASP A 97 -4.65 -16.27 28.37
N SER A 98 -5.92 -16.61 28.66
CA SER A 98 -7.00 -16.62 27.67
C SER A 98 -7.28 -15.24 27.07
N LYS A 99 -7.27 -14.18 27.88
CA LYS A 99 -7.43 -12.80 27.41
C LYS A 99 -6.24 -12.32 26.61
N SER A 100 -5.03 -12.68 27.03
CA SER A 100 -3.79 -12.32 26.34
C SER A 100 -3.73 -12.97 24.96
N LYS A 101 -4.07 -14.26 24.85
CA LYS A 101 -4.22 -14.96 23.55
C LYS A 101 -5.29 -14.32 22.67
N ARG A 102 -6.42 -13.90 23.24
CA ARG A 102 -7.47 -13.20 22.49
C ARG A 102 -7.01 -11.85 21.96
N ALA A 103 -6.34 -11.05 22.78
CA ALA A 103 -5.79 -9.75 22.37
C ALA A 103 -4.72 -9.92 21.28
N TYR A 104 -3.81 -10.89 21.45
CA TYR A 104 -2.82 -11.27 20.45
C TYR A 104 -3.48 -11.61 19.11
N MET A 105 -4.46 -12.51 19.12
CA MET A 105 -5.18 -12.90 17.90
C MET A 105 -5.91 -11.72 17.27
N GLY A 106 -6.54 -10.85 18.07
CA GLY A 106 -7.22 -9.65 17.61
C GLY A 106 -6.29 -8.66 16.90
N ILE A 107 -5.05 -8.53 17.37
CA ILE A 107 -4.01 -7.72 16.74
C ILE A 107 -3.51 -8.37 15.44
N VAL A 108 -3.25 -9.68 15.45
CA VAL A 108 -2.84 -10.45 14.25
C VAL A 108 -3.88 -10.30 13.13
N LEU A 109 -5.17 -10.38 13.47
CA LEU A 109 -6.25 -10.23 12.48
C LEU A 109 -6.28 -8.82 11.88
N SER A 110 -6.09 -7.76 12.67
CA SER A 110 -5.98 -6.39 12.15
C SER A 110 -4.77 -6.22 11.25
N MET A 111 -3.61 -6.77 11.62
CA MET A 111 -2.40 -6.76 10.78
C MET A 111 -2.65 -7.43 9.43
N LYS A 112 -3.26 -8.63 9.43
CA LYS A 112 -3.63 -9.33 8.19
C LYS A 112 -4.59 -8.54 7.33
N LYS A 113 -5.61 -7.93 7.94
CA LYS A 113 -6.59 -7.09 7.24
C LYS A 113 -5.90 -5.92 6.54
N ILE A 114 -5.03 -5.19 7.24
CA ILE A 114 -4.31 -4.05 6.67
C ILE A 114 -3.42 -4.48 5.50
N LEU A 115 -2.69 -5.59 5.61
CA LEU A 115 -1.89 -6.11 4.49
C LEU A 115 -2.78 -6.51 3.31
N SER A 116 -3.91 -7.17 3.57
CA SER A 116 -4.87 -7.57 2.53
C SER A 116 -5.49 -6.37 1.82
N GLU A 117 -5.72 -5.26 2.52
CA GLU A 117 -6.21 -4.02 1.91
C GLU A 117 -5.17 -3.41 0.95
N ILE A 118 -3.88 -3.48 1.30
CA ILE A 118 -2.80 -3.03 0.42
C ILE A 118 -2.66 -3.97 -0.78
N ASP A 119 -2.70 -5.28 -0.55
CA ASP A 119 -2.66 -6.29 -1.61
C ASP A 119 -3.82 -6.08 -2.60
N GLY A 120 -5.03 -5.79 -2.10
CA GLY A 120 -6.18 -5.44 -2.95
C GLY A 120 -6.00 -4.13 -3.74
N LYS A 121 -5.34 -3.11 -3.18
CA LYS A 121 -4.98 -1.89 -3.93
C LYS A 121 -3.98 -2.18 -5.05
N ILE A 122 -2.98 -3.01 -4.78
CA ILE A 122 -1.99 -3.44 -5.77
C ILE A 122 -2.68 -4.21 -6.90
N GLU A 123 -3.54 -5.18 -6.57
CA GLU A 123 -4.32 -5.93 -7.55
C GLU A 123 -5.17 -5.00 -8.42
N ASN A 124 -5.89 -4.06 -7.81
CA ASN A 124 -6.69 -3.08 -8.55
C ASN A 124 -5.85 -2.24 -9.53
N LEU A 125 -4.65 -1.81 -9.14
CA LEU A 125 -3.76 -1.06 -10.04
C LEU A 125 -3.23 -1.91 -11.21
N ILE A 126 -2.99 -3.21 -10.97
CA ILE A 126 -2.54 -4.14 -12.00
C ILE A 126 -3.68 -4.48 -12.97
N PHE A 127 -4.90 -4.73 -12.46
CA PHE A 127 -6.05 -5.18 -13.26
C PHE A 127 -6.88 -4.04 -13.85
N GLN A 128 -6.71 -2.78 -13.42
CA GLN A 128 -7.25 -1.62 -14.12
C GLN A 128 -6.47 -1.37 -15.42
N ASN A 129 -6.79 -2.17 -16.45
CA ASN A 129 -6.51 -1.88 -17.85
C ASN A 129 -6.91 -0.42 -18.13
N PRO A 130 -6.12 0.35 -18.89
CA PRO A 130 -6.52 1.68 -19.28
C PRO A 130 -7.80 1.58 -20.10
N LYS A 131 -8.94 1.95 -19.50
CA LYS A 131 -10.10 2.39 -20.28
C LYS A 131 -9.61 3.61 -21.06
N PHE A 132 -9.12 3.39 -22.27
CA PHE A 132 -8.90 4.45 -23.24
C PHE A 132 -10.26 5.13 -23.44
N LYS A 133 -10.51 6.23 -22.71
CA LYS A 133 -11.51 7.20 -23.13
C LYS A 133 -10.95 7.80 -24.42
N ASN A 134 -11.43 7.28 -25.53
CA ASN A 134 -11.07 7.74 -26.86
C ASN A 134 -11.37 9.25 -26.93
N PRO A 135 -10.39 10.14 -27.12
CA PRO A 135 -10.63 11.59 -27.14
C PRO A 135 -11.38 12.05 -28.40
N PHE A 136 -11.73 11.14 -29.30
CA PHE A 136 -12.36 11.41 -30.59
C PHE A 136 -13.84 11.03 -30.67
N HIS A 137 -14.50 10.67 -29.57
CA HIS A 137 -15.97 10.57 -29.56
C HIS A 137 -16.60 11.90 -29.09
N LYS A 138 -16.97 12.72 -30.07
CA LYS A 138 -18.07 13.68 -29.99
C LYS A 138 -19.16 13.23 -30.94
#